data_AF-A0A949EXV9-F1
#
_entry.id   AF-A0A949EXV9-F1
#
_cell.length_a   1.000
_cell.length_b   1.000
_cell.length_c   1.000
_cell.angle_alpha   90.00
_cell.angle_beta   90.00
_cell.angle_gamma   90.00
#
_symmetry.space_group_name_H-M   'P 1'
#
loop_
_entity.id
_entity.type
_entity.pdbx_description
1 polymer ?
#
loop_
_entity_poly.entity_id
_entity_poly.type
_entity_poly.pdbx_seq_one_letter_code
_entity_poly.pdbx_strand_id
1 'polypeptide(L)'
;MMGPDDRKREELLKFLNQKVFDPILRALPEDYKSEDLKKKLNDVKKRTESEKHIFHELQTAEQVKKNYLADLDFRTARKTDYELDELKLPSLTKVKDEFLRLCEKLKV
;
A
#
# COMPACT_ATOMS: atom_id res chain seq x y z
N MET A 1 -6.43 -25.73 8.79
CA MET A 1 -6.67 -24.57 9.66
C MET A 1 -5.48 -23.64 9.52
N MET A 2 -5.69 -22.36 9.24
CA MET A 2 -4.61 -21.37 9.27
C MET A 2 -4.13 -21.12 10.70
N GLY A 3 -2.82 -20.99 10.87
CA GLY A 3 -2.20 -20.71 12.16
C GLY A 3 -2.54 -19.30 12.66
N PRO A 4 -2.30 -19.00 13.95
CA PRO A 4 -2.50 -17.65 14.49
C PRO A 4 -1.70 -16.57 13.74
N ASP A 5 -0.51 -16.90 13.24
CA ASP A 5 0.34 -15.96 12.49
C ASP A 5 -0.21 -15.67 11.09
N ASP A 6 -0.72 -16.71 10.39
CA ASP A 6 -1.37 -16.55 9.08
C ASP A 6 -2.54 -15.56 9.15
N ARG A 7 -3.37 -15.65 10.21
CA ARG A 7 -4.51 -14.74 10.40
C ARG A 7 -4.05 -13.30 10.61
N LYS A 8 -2.97 -13.08 11.36
CA LYS A 8 -2.42 -11.73 11.56
C LYS A 8 -1.87 -11.16 10.25
N ARG A 9 -1.15 -11.98 9.48
CA ARG A 9 -0.66 -11.61 8.14
C ARG A 9 -1.82 -11.17 7.25
N GLU A 10 -2.86 -11.99 7.17
CA GLU A 10 -4.04 -11.70 6.35
C GLU A 10 -4.75 -10.40 6.75
N GLU A 11 -4.88 -10.12 8.04
CA GLU A 11 -5.47 -8.85 8.51
C GLU A 11 -4.62 -7.64 8.12
N LEU A 12 -3.29 -7.73 8.21
CA LEU A 12 -2.38 -6.68 7.74
C LEU A 12 -2.47 -6.47 6.23
N LEU A 13 -2.47 -7.56 5.44
CA LEU A 13 -2.60 -7.49 3.99
C LEU A 13 -3.96 -6.95 3.56
N LYS A 14 -5.03 -7.36 4.24
CA LYS A 14 -6.38 -6.85 4.01
C LYS A 14 -6.45 -5.34 4.25
N PHE A 15 -5.84 -4.86 5.33
CA PHE A 15 -5.75 -3.43 5.60
C PHE A 15 -5.06 -2.69 4.44
N LEU A 16 -3.89 -3.15 4.00
CA LEU A 16 -3.14 -2.50 2.91
C LEU A 16 -3.90 -2.54 1.57
N ASN A 17 -4.52 -3.67 1.25
CA ASN A 17 -5.37 -3.81 0.07
C ASN A 17 -6.50 -2.78 0.10
N GLN A 18 -7.25 -2.71 1.20
CA GLN A 18 -8.44 -1.86 1.29
C GLN A 18 -8.12 -0.37 1.35
N LYS A 19 -7.05 0.00 2.07
CA LYS A 19 -6.74 1.41 2.37
C LYS A 19 -5.82 2.05 1.33
N VAL A 20 -5.03 1.26 0.60
CA VAL A 20 -4.01 1.81 -0.30
C VAL A 20 -4.09 1.18 -1.69
N PHE A 21 -3.86 -0.14 -1.80
CA PHE A 21 -3.65 -0.73 -3.12
C PHE A 21 -4.92 -0.72 -3.98
N ASP A 22 -6.04 -1.23 -3.49
CA ASP A 22 -7.27 -1.31 -4.28
C ASP A 22 -7.80 0.07 -4.68
N PRO A 23 -7.81 1.11 -3.82
CA PRO A 23 -8.17 2.47 -4.27
C PRO A 23 -7.33 2.97 -5.45
N ILE A 24 -6.01 2.75 -5.43
CA ILE A 24 -5.12 3.13 -6.54
C ILE A 24 -5.45 2.33 -7.79
N LEU A 25 -5.59 1.01 -7.66
CA LEU A 25 -5.82 0.11 -8.80
C LEU A 25 -7.20 0.26 -9.43
N ARG A 26 -8.20 0.70 -8.66
CA ARG A 26 -9.57 0.96 -9.14
C ARG A 26 -9.76 2.36 -9.68
N ALA A 27 -8.84 3.30 -9.44
CA ALA A 27 -8.91 4.64 -9.99
C ALA A 27 -8.93 4.59 -11.53
N LEU A 28 -9.81 5.40 -12.12
CA LEU A 28 -10.12 5.38 -13.53
C LEU A 28 -9.44 6.56 -14.25
N PRO A 29 -8.78 6.36 -15.40
CA PRO A 29 -8.20 7.46 -16.17
C PRO A 29 -9.21 8.54 -16.55
N GLU A 30 -10.48 8.18 -16.69
CA GLU A 30 -11.59 9.08 -17.00
C GLU A 30 -11.85 10.13 -15.91
N ASP A 31 -11.43 9.87 -14.68
CA ASP A 31 -11.54 10.83 -13.56
C ASP A 31 -10.55 12.01 -13.70
N TYR A 32 -9.60 11.93 -14.63
CA TYR A 32 -8.52 12.90 -14.81
C TYR A 32 -8.65 13.65 -16.14
N LYS A 33 -8.64 15.00 -16.06
CA LYS A 33 -8.80 15.87 -17.24
C LYS A 33 -7.53 16.01 -18.10
N SER A 34 -6.35 15.76 -17.53
CA SER A 34 -5.06 15.93 -18.21
C SER A 34 -4.48 14.58 -18.61
N GLU A 35 -3.97 14.49 -19.83
CA GLU A 35 -3.25 13.31 -20.33
C GLU A 35 -2.00 13.00 -19.48
N ASP A 36 -1.35 14.01 -18.92
CA ASP A 36 -0.20 13.81 -18.02
C ASP A 36 -0.61 13.09 -16.72
N LEU A 37 -1.79 13.44 -16.17
CA LEU A 37 -2.34 12.78 -14.98
C LEU A 37 -2.76 11.34 -15.29
N LYS A 38 -3.34 11.10 -16.47
CA LYS A 38 -3.68 9.73 -16.92
C LYS A 38 -2.44 8.86 -17.09
N LYS A 39 -1.39 9.40 -17.70
CA LYS A 39 -0.09 8.70 -17.83
C LYS A 39 0.50 8.40 -16.45
N LYS A 40 0.50 9.38 -15.55
CA LYS A 40 0.97 9.21 -14.17
C LYS A 40 0.18 8.16 -13.42
N LEU A 41 -1.15 8.14 -13.56
CA LEU A 41 -2.00 7.11 -12.99
C LEU A 41 -1.59 5.72 -13.47
N ASN A 42 -1.37 5.53 -14.76
CA ASN A 42 -0.94 4.25 -15.31
C ASN A 42 0.40 3.78 -14.73
N ASP A 43 1.37 4.69 -14.59
CA ASP A 43 2.68 4.39 -14.00
C ASP A 43 2.55 4.02 -12.51
N VAL A 44 1.73 4.76 -11.77
CA VAL A 44 1.44 4.49 -10.35
C VAL A 44 0.75 3.13 -10.19
N LYS A 45 -0.27 2.82 -11.00
CA LYS A 45 -0.99 1.53 -10.94
C LYS A 45 -0.05 0.35 -11.17
N LYS A 46 0.84 0.41 -12.17
CA LYS A 46 1.84 -0.64 -12.42
C LYS A 46 2.77 -0.86 -11.23
N ARG A 47 3.29 0.21 -10.63
CA ARG A 47 4.15 0.12 -9.43
C ARG A 47 3.38 -0.47 -8.26
N THR A 48 2.12 -0.06 -8.06
CA THR A 48 1.25 -0.58 -7.01
C THR A 48 0.90 -2.06 -7.20
N GLU A 49 0.70 -2.54 -8.42
CA GLU A 49 0.53 -3.97 -8.70
C GLU A 49 1.76 -4.78 -8.28
N SER A 50 2.95 -4.30 -8.64
CA SER A 50 4.22 -4.96 -8.26
C SER A 50 4.41 -4.97 -6.75
N GLU A 51 4.17 -3.83 -6.08
CA GLU A 51 4.25 -3.73 -4.62
C GLU A 51 3.23 -4.64 -3.93
N LYS A 52 1.96 -4.61 -4.36
CA LYS A 52 0.91 -5.50 -3.84
C LYS A 52 1.33 -6.96 -3.97
N HIS A 53 1.90 -7.36 -5.11
CA HIS A 53 2.39 -8.72 -5.29
C HIS A 53 3.48 -9.08 -4.27
N ILE A 54 4.50 -8.22 -4.12
CA ILE A 54 5.59 -8.42 -3.14
C ILE A 54 5.04 -8.60 -1.73
N PHE A 55 4.11 -7.74 -1.30
CA PHE A 55 3.48 -7.84 0.03
C PHE A 55 2.77 -9.18 0.25
N HIS A 56 2.07 -9.69 -0.77
CA HIS A 56 1.36 -10.98 -0.68
C HIS A 56 2.28 -12.20 -0.72
N GLU A 57 3.51 -12.07 -1.19
CA GLU A 57 4.52 -13.13 -1.14
C GLU A 57 5.20 -13.26 0.25
N LEU A 58 5.04 -12.27 1.13
CA LEU A 58 5.57 -12.31 2.49
C LEU A 58 4.86 -13.38 3.31
N GLN A 59 5.63 -14.18 4.04
CA GLN A 59 5.14 -15.39 4.68
C GLN A 59 4.52 -15.13 6.06
N THR A 60 5.01 -14.10 6.78
CA THR A 60 4.62 -13.82 8.16
C THR A 60 4.15 -12.38 8.35
N ALA A 61 3.39 -12.14 9.42
CA ALA A 61 2.93 -10.80 9.77
C ALA A 61 4.11 -9.84 10.07
N GLU A 62 5.17 -10.36 10.70
CA GLU A 62 6.38 -9.58 11.00
C GLU A 62 7.10 -9.13 9.73
N GLN A 63 7.17 -9.99 8.72
CA GLN A 63 7.72 -9.63 7.42
C GLN A 63 6.92 -8.51 6.76
N VAL A 64 5.58 -8.58 6.82
CA VAL A 64 4.69 -7.52 6.30
C VAL A 64 4.97 -6.19 7.00
N LYS A 65 5.05 -6.18 8.34
CA LYS A 65 5.36 -4.98 9.12
C LYS A 65 6.75 -4.42 8.78
N LYS A 66 7.77 -5.27 8.73
CA LYS A 66 9.14 -4.86 8.40
C LYS A 66 9.24 -4.28 7.00
N ASN A 67 8.62 -4.92 6.00
CA ASN A 67 8.61 -4.43 4.63
C ASN A 67 7.89 -3.08 4.53
N TYR A 68 6.74 -2.94 5.21
CA TYR A 68 6.00 -1.68 5.28
C TYR A 68 6.85 -0.53 5.82
N LEU A 69 7.56 -0.74 6.94
CA LEU A 69 8.43 0.28 7.52
C LEU A 69 9.59 0.65 6.59
N ALA A 70 10.23 -0.35 5.96
CA ALA A 70 11.30 -0.12 5.00
C ALA A 70 10.81 0.67 3.77
N ASP A 71 9.61 0.37 3.26
CA ASP A 71 9.00 1.11 2.16
C ASP A 71 8.67 2.55 2.55
N LEU A 72 8.23 2.82 3.78
CA LEU A 72 8.00 4.18 4.25
C LEU A 72 9.28 5.02 4.23
N ASP A 73 10.38 4.47 4.75
CA ASP A 73 11.67 5.16 4.78
C ASP A 73 12.16 5.45 3.35
N PHE A 74 11.97 4.50 2.44
CA PHE A 74 12.38 4.64 1.05
C PHE A 74 11.47 5.56 0.21
N ARG A 75 10.15 5.55 0.48
CA ARG A 75 9.16 6.40 -0.20
C ARG A 75 9.28 7.85 0.20
N THR A 76 9.61 8.13 1.47
CA THR A 76 9.91 9.49 1.92
C THR A 76 11.09 10.08 1.15
N ALA A 77 12.03 9.24 0.70
CA ALA A 77 13.16 9.64 -0.14
C ALA A 77 12.84 9.75 -1.65
N ARG A 78 11.64 9.34 -2.12
CA ARG A 78 11.26 9.30 -3.53
C ARG A 78 10.03 10.16 -3.84
N LYS A 79 9.91 10.61 -5.09
CA LYS A 79 8.77 11.42 -5.61
C LYS A 79 7.41 10.68 -5.62
N THR A 80 7.32 9.44 -5.15
CA THR A 80 6.13 8.60 -5.27
C THR A 80 4.94 9.15 -4.48
N ASP A 81 5.17 9.71 -3.29
CA ASP A 81 4.08 10.30 -2.49
C ASP A 81 3.55 11.59 -3.14
N TYR A 82 4.43 12.37 -3.78
CA TYR A 82 4.03 13.54 -4.55
C TYR A 82 3.11 13.18 -5.73
N GLU A 83 3.45 12.11 -6.49
CA GLU A 83 2.61 11.64 -7.59
C GLU A 83 1.22 11.16 -7.10
N LEU A 84 1.17 10.47 -5.97
CA LEU A 84 -0.09 10.04 -5.34
C LEU A 84 -0.91 11.23 -4.83
N ASP A 85 -0.25 12.26 -4.28
CA ASP A 85 -0.91 13.49 -3.83
C ASP A 85 -1.53 14.27 -4.98
N GLU A 86 -0.82 14.44 -6.09
CA GLU A 86 -1.37 15.09 -7.30
C GLU A 86 -2.57 14.33 -7.87
N LEU A 87 -2.54 12.99 -7.78
CA LEU A 87 -3.64 12.13 -8.18
C LEU A 87 -4.76 12.04 -7.12
N LYS A 88 -4.58 12.65 -5.94
CA LYS A 88 -5.48 12.56 -4.77
C LYS A 88 -5.75 11.12 -4.33
N LEU A 89 -4.75 10.25 -4.48
CA LEU A 89 -4.80 8.84 -4.08
C LEU A 89 -4.17 8.62 -2.70
N PRO A 90 -4.54 7.52 -2.00
CA PRO A 90 -3.91 7.17 -0.74
C PRO A 90 -2.47 6.72 -0.95
N SER A 91 -1.66 6.82 0.11
CA SER A 91 -0.28 6.32 0.16
C SER A 91 -0.04 5.55 1.44
N LEU A 92 1.03 4.76 1.50
CA LEU A 92 1.44 4.07 2.72
C LEU A 92 1.66 5.08 3.86
N THR A 93 2.32 6.21 3.58
CA THR A 93 2.62 7.26 4.57
C THR A 93 1.36 7.80 5.24
N LYS A 94 0.28 8.02 4.48
CA LYS A 94 -1.00 8.53 5.02
C LYS A 94 -1.72 7.57 5.96
N VAL A 95 -1.46 6.27 5.85
CA VAL A 95 -2.13 5.23 6.65
C VAL A 95 -1.23 4.66 7.76
N LYS A 96 -0.03 5.22 7.96
CA LYS A 96 0.98 4.76 8.91
C LYS A 96 0.44 4.53 10.31
N ASP A 97 -0.20 5.55 10.88
CA ASP A 97 -0.66 5.47 12.26
C ASP A 97 -1.77 4.43 12.43
N GLU A 98 -2.66 4.27 11.44
CA GLU A 98 -3.68 3.22 11.44
C GLU A 98 -3.07 1.83 11.33
N PHE A 99 -2.07 1.65 10.45
CA PHE A 99 -1.36 0.39 10.28
C PHE A 99 -0.62 -0.02 11.56
N LEU A 100 0.11 0.90 12.18
CA LEU A 100 0.87 0.62 13.41
C LEU A 100 -0.06 0.26 14.59
N ARG A 101 -1.20 0.94 14.73
CA ARG A 101 -2.22 0.55 15.73
C ARG A 101 -2.77 -0.86 15.47
N LEU A 102 -2.92 -1.25 14.20
CA LEU A 102 -3.33 -2.61 13.86
C LEU A 102 -2.25 -3.63 14.24
N CYS A 103 -0.98 -3.35 13.95
CA CYS A 103 0.15 -4.18 14.38
C CYS A 103 0.17 -4.38 15.91
N GLU A 104 0.02 -3.30 16.69
CA GLU A 104 -0.04 -3.36 18.15
C GLU A 104 -1.20 -4.25 18.64
N LYS A 105 -2.40 -4.07 18.08
CA LYS A 105 -3.59 -4.88 18.39
C LYS A 105 -3.36 -6.36 18.09
N LEU A 106 -2.70 -6.66 16.98
CA LEU A 106 -2.38 -8.02 16.55
C LEU A 106 -1.16 -8.60 17.28
N LYS A 107 -0.44 -7.81 18.08
CA LYS A 107 0.82 -8.17 18.73
C LYS A 107 1.83 -8.66 17.69
N VAL A 108 2.12 -7.80 16.72
CA VAL A 108 3.14 -7.91 15.67
C VAL A 108 4.03 -6.68 15.80
#